data_AF-A0A3P8J151-F1
#
_entry.id   AF-A0A3P8J151-F1
#
_cell.length_a   1.000
_cell.length_b   1.000
_cell.length_c   1.000
_cell.angle_alpha   90.00
_cell.angle_beta   90.00
_cell.angle_gamma   90.00
#
_symmetry.space_group_name_H-M   'P 1'
#
loop_
_entity.id
_entity.type
_entity.pdbx_description
1 polymer ?
#
loop_
_entity_poly.entity_id
_entity_poly.type
_entity_poly.pdbx_seq_one_letter_code
_entity_poly.pdbx_strand_id
1 'polypeptide(L)'
;MVFTLDNYARLLDPLYYAVLLHSLNMALMATLACLALGYPFAWFLARLPERVRPLLLFLLIVPFWTNSLIRIYGLKIFLSTRGYLNEFLLWLGVH
;
A
#
# COMPACT_ATOMS: atom_id res chain seq x y z
N MET A 1 -25.34 27.98 9.91
CA MET A 1 -24.14 27.15 10.19
C MET A 1 -23.86 27.24 11.67
N VAL A 2 -24.37 26.30 12.47
CA VAL A 2 -24.09 26.27 13.91
C VAL A 2 -22.69 25.67 14.08
N PHE A 3 -21.77 26.46 14.64
CA PHE A 3 -20.46 25.97 15.05
C PHE A 3 -20.62 25.11 16.30
N THR A 4 -20.92 23.82 16.11
CA THR A 4 -21.11 22.87 17.20
C THR A 4 -19.75 22.33 17.65
N LEU A 5 -19.23 22.85 18.77
CA LEU A 5 -18.02 22.33 19.44
C LEU A 5 -18.20 20.88 19.97
N ASP A 6 -19.43 20.38 20.04
CA ASP A 6 -19.73 19.00 20.47
C ASP A 6 -19.17 17.92 19.52
N ASN A 7 -18.95 18.22 18.24
CA ASN A 7 -18.29 17.28 17.32
C ASN A 7 -16.80 17.11 17.62
N TYR A 8 -16.15 18.12 18.20
CA TYR A 8 -14.76 18.00 18.66
C TYR A 8 -14.67 17.21 19.97
N ALA A 9 -15.69 17.28 20.83
CA ALA A 9 -15.78 16.42 22.01
C ALA A 9 -15.99 14.94 21.67
N ARG A 10 -16.69 14.63 20.56
CA ARG A 10 -16.81 13.25 20.03
C ARG A 10 -15.52 12.67 19.45
N LEU A 11 -14.52 13.50 19.12
CA LEU A 11 -13.18 13.01 18.77
C LEU A 11 -12.39 12.50 19.99
N LEU A 12 -12.77 12.94 21.20
CA LEU A 12 -12.20 12.47 22.47
C LEU A 12 -12.94 11.25 23.05
N ASP A 13 -14.04 10.81 22.42
CA ASP A 13 -14.68 9.55 22.76
C ASP A 13 -13.70 8.39 22.49
N PRO A 14 -13.56 7.43 23.41
CA PRO A 14 -12.55 6.35 23.32
C PRO A 14 -12.64 5.52 22.03
N LEU A 15 -13.80 5.48 21.37
CA LEU A 15 -14.00 4.81 20.09
C LEU A 15 -13.28 5.53 18.93
N TYR A 16 -13.35 6.86 18.86
CA TYR A 16 -12.70 7.64 17.79
C TYR A 16 -11.19 7.76 18.00
N TYR A 17 -10.76 7.89 19.26
CA TYR A 17 -9.35 7.91 19.60
C TYR A 17 -8.64 6.59 19.19
N ALA A 18 -9.29 5.45 19.40
CA ALA A 18 -8.77 4.15 18.97
C ALA A 18 -8.64 4.06 17.44
N VAL A 19 -9.62 4.54 16.67
CA VAL A 19 -9.56 4.58 15.20
C VAL A 19 -8.46 5.52 14.71
N LEU A 20 -8.27 6.67 15.38
CA LEU A 20 -7.21 7.61 15.07
C LEU A 20 -5.83 6.97 15.30
N LEU A 21 -5.64 6.32 16.45
CA LEU A 21 -4.40 5.60 16.78
C LEU A 21 -4.14 4.43 15.83
N HIS A 22 -5.18 3.70 15.46
CA HIS A 22 -5.07 2.60 14.51
C HIS A 22 -4.67 3.11 13.12
N SER A 23 -5.25 4.21 12.66
CA SER A 23 -4.91 4.83 11.37
C SER A 23 -3.48 5.38 11.38
N LEU A 24 -3.06 6.00 12.50
CA LEU A 24 -1.71 6.47 12.69
C LEU A 24 -0.70 5.32 12.68
N ASN A 25 -1.02 4.21 13.35
CA ASN A 25 -0.17 3.03 13.38
C ASN A 25 -0.05 2.39 11.99
N MET A 26 -1.17 2.26 11.25
CA MET A 26 -1.12 1.80 9.86
C MET A 26 -0.26 2.71 8.98
N ALA A 27 -0.42 4.04 9.12
CA ALA A 27 0.38 5.00 8.37
C ALA A 27 1.87 4.89 8.72
N LEU A 28 2.21 4.80 10.01
CA LEU A 28 3.58 4.60 10.49
C LEU A 28 4.20 3.32 9.94
N MET A 29 3.49 2.19 10.04
CA MET A 29 3.95 0.92 9.47
C MET A 29 4.16 1.02 7.97
N ALA A 30 3.24 1.67 7.25
CA ALA A 30 3.35 1.87 5.81
C ALA A 30 4.55 2.78 5.46
N THR A 31 4.77 3.87 6.19
CA THR A 31 5.93 4.75 6.00
C THR A 31 7.25 4.01 6.26
N LEU A 32 7.34 3.26 7.35
CA LEU A 32 8.53 2.46 7.66
C LEU A 32 8.78 1.38 6.61
N ALA A 33 7.73 0.69 6.15
CA ALA A 33 7.84 -0.30 5.08
C ALA A 33 8.28 0.34 3.75
N CYS A 34 7.68 1.47 3.36
CA CYS A 34 8.08 2.22 2.18
C CYS A 34 9.53 2.71 2.28
N LEU A 35 9.99 3.14 3.45
CA LEU A 35 11.37 3.56 3.65
C LEU A 35 12.32 2.36 3.56
N ALA A 36 11.98 1.25 4.23
CA ALA A 36 12.77 0.03 4.25
C ALA A 36 12.89 -0.63 2.87
N LEU A 37 11.86 -0.55 2.04
CA LEU A 37 11.86 -1.09 0.67
C LEU A 37 12.37 -0.08 -0.36
N GLY A 38 11.97 1.19 -0.23
CA GLY A 38 12.31 2.26 -1.15
C GLY A 38 13.77 2.68 -1.07
N TYR A 39 14.37 2.67 0.13
CA TYR A 39 15.78 3.00 0.32
C TYR A 39 16.74 2.05 -0.39
N PRO A 40 16.67 0.71 -0.22
CA PRO A 40 17.52 -0.21 -0.97
C PRO A 40 17.21 -0.14 -2.46
N PHE A 41 15.93 0.00 -2.86
CA PHE A 41 15.56 0.13 -4.26
C PHE A 41 16.21 1.37 -4.91
N ALA A 42 16.16 2.53 -4.27
CA ALA A 42 16.79 3.76 -4.74
C ALA A 42 18.32 3.63 -4.79
N TRP A 43 18.93 2.94 -3.81
CA TRP A 43 20.36 2.70 -3.78
C TRP A 43 20.82 1.76 -4.91
N PHE A 44 20.09 0.68 -5.18
CA PHE A 44 20.32 -0.18 -6.33
C PHE A 44 20.16 0.59 -7.64
N LEU A 45 19.12 1.44 -7.74
CA LEU A 45 18.86 2.25 -8.92
C LEU A 45 19.93 3.32 -9.17
N ALA A 46 20.58 3.82 -8.12
CA ALA A 46 21.72 4.75 -8.24
C ALA A 46 23.02 4.04 -8.66
N ARG A 47 23.16 2.74 -8.38
CA ARG A 47 24.33 1.94 -8.78
C ARG A 47 24.19 1.25 -10.14
N LEU A 48 22.99 1.24 -10.73
CA LEU A 48 22.72 0.64 -12.04
C LEU A 48 23.24 1.53 -13.19
N PRO A 49 23.64 0.92 -14.33
CA PRO A 49 24.16 1.67 -15.48
C PRO A 49 23.10 2.62 -16.05
N GLU A 50 23.54 3.80 -16.52
CA GLU A 50 22.63 4.87 -16.97
C GLU A 50 21.67 4.46 -18.10
N ARG A 51 21.99 3.41 -18.86
CA ARG A 51 21.12 2.87 -19.93
C ARG A 51 19.86 2.18 -19.39
N VAL A 52 19.91 1.52 -18.24
CA VAL A 52 18.74 0.78 -17.69
C VAL A 52 17.93 1.63 -16.70
N ARG A 53 18.54 2.66 -16.13
CA ARG A 53 17.90 3.60 -15.18
C ARG A 53 16.59 4.22 -15.70
N PRO A 54 16.53 4.81 -16.92
CA PRO A 54 15.28 5.39 -17.44
C PRO A 54 14.22 4.31 -17.73
N LEU A 55 14.63 3.10 -18.10
CA LEU A 55 13.69 1.99 -18.38
C LEU A 55 13.04 1.46 -17.10
N LEU A 56 13.80 1.30 -16.01
CA LEU A 56 13.24 0.94 -14.70
C LEU A 56 12.34 2.05 -14.14
N LEU A 57 12.73 3.32 -14.27
CA LEU A 57 11.90 4.46 -13.85
C LEU A 57 10.59 4.51 -14.63
N PHE A 58 10.64 4.27 -15.94
CA PHE A 58 9.46 4.20 -16.79
C PHE A 58 8.54 3.05 -16.34
N LEU A 59 9.09 1.85 -16.14
CA LEU A 59 8.34 0.68 -15.67
C LEU A 59 7.70 0.90 -14.29
N LEU A 60 8.28 1.74 -13.44
CA LEU A 60 7.74 2.11 -12.13
C LEU A 60 6.59 3.12 -12.25
N ILE A 61 6.66 4.04 -13.21
CA ILE A 61 5.60 5.03 -13.48
C ILE A 61 4.39 4.38 -14.16
N VAL A 62 4.57 3.39 -15.02
CA VAL A 62 3.47 2.68 -15.71
C VAL A 62 2.36 2.17 -14.75
N PRO A 63 2.65 1.40 -13.69
CA PRO A 63 1.62 0.94 -12.75
C PRO A 63 1.07 2.07 -11.86
N PHE A 64 1.77 3.20 -11.77
CA PHE A 64 1.27 4.40 -11.10
C PHE A 64 0.28 5.18 -11.97
N TRP A 65 0.52 5.23 -13.28
CA TRP A 65 -0.40 5.79 -14.27
C TRP A 65 -1.67 4.95 -14.45
N THR A 66 -1.62 3.67 -14.07
CA THR A 66 -2.79 2.79 -14.14
C THR A 66 -3.75 3.09 -12.99
N ASN A 67 -5.04 3.23 -13.30
CA ASN A 67 -6.10 3.62 -12.37
C ASN A 67 -6.04 2.84 -11.04
N SER A 68 -5.94 3.57 -9.91
CA SER A 68 -5.84 2.99 -8.56
C SER A 68 -6.94 1.96 -8.24
N LEU A 69 -8.16 2.14 -8.78
CA LEU A 69 -9.25 1.18 -8.59
C LEU A 69 -8.93 -0.17 -9.24
N ILE A 70 -8.49 -0.16 -10.50
CA ILE A 70 -8.15 -1.39 -11.24
C ILE A 70 -7.04 -2.16 -10.51
N ARG A 71 -6.03 -1.46 -9.99
CA ARG A 71 -4.94 -2.07 -9.22
C ARG A 71 -5.43 -2.73 -7.93
N ILE A 72 -6.27 -2.04 -7.16
CA ILE A 72 -6.81 -2.58 -5.89
C ILE A 72 -7.71 -3.79 -6.17
N TYR A 73 -8.60 -3.72 -7.16
CA TYR A 73 -9.47 -4.84 -7.51
C TYR A 73 -8.69 -6.01 -8.12
N GLY A 74 -7.70 -5.74 -8.97
CA GLY A 74 -6.83 -6.76 -9.55
C GLY A 74 -6.03 -7.52 -8.48
N LEU A 75 -5.41 -6.80 -7.55
CA LEU A 75 -4.72 -7.40 -6.40
C LEU A 75 -5.68 -8.19 -5.51
N LYS A 76 -6.87 -7.63 -5.22
CA LYS A 76 -7.89 -8.32 -4.43
C LYS A 76 -8.36 -9.60 -5.11
N ILE A 77 -8.52 -9.61 -6.43
CA ILE A 77 -8.90 -10.81 -7.22
C ILE A 77 -7.75 -11.82 -7.27
N PHE A 78 -6.51 -11.37 -7.44
CA PHE A 78 -5.33 -12.24 -7.46
C PHE A 78 -5.11 -12.95 -6.12
N LEU A 79 -5.27 -12.23 -5.00
CA LEU A 79 -5.23 -12.79 -3.63
C LEU A 79 -6.55 -13.43 -3.18
N SER A 80 -7.61 -13.33 -3.98
CA SER A 80 -8.91 -13.90 -3.62
C SER A 80 -8.84 -15.42 -3.57
N THR A 81 -9.71 -16.05 -2.79
CA THR A 81 -9.82 -17.50 -2.60
C THR A 81 -10.12 -18.29 -3.89
N ARG A 82 -10.42 -17.61 -5.00
CA ARG A 82 -10.55 -18.20 -6.35
C ARG A 82 -9.58 -17.60 -7.37
N GLY A 83 -8.57 -16.88 -6.90
CA GLY A 83 -7.54 -16.26 -7.74
C GLY A 83 -6.45 -17.26 -8.10
N TYR A 84 -5.71 -16.96 -9.16
CA TYR A 84 -4.56 -17.73 -9.63
C TYR A 84 -3.54 -18.04 -8.52
N LEU A 85 -3.41 -17.19 -7.50
CA LEU A 85 -2.52 -17.44 -6.37
C LEU A 85 -3.02 -18.59 -5.49
N ASN A 86 -4.33 -18.70 -5.24
CA ASN A 86 -4.90 -19.80 -4.46
C ASN A 86 -4.82 -21.12 -5.24
N GLU A 87 -5.08 -21.09 -6.54
CA GLU A 87 -4.87 -22.28 -7.40
C GLU A 87 -3.40 -22.71 -7.44
N PHE A 88 -2.46 -21.76 -7.46
CA PHE A 88 -1.03 -22.05 -7.41
C PHE A 88 -0.58 -22.59 -6.03
N LEU A 89 -1.13 -22.05 -4.93
CA LEU A 89 -0.88 -22.54 -3.57
C LEU A 89 -1.47 -23.95 -3.35
N LEU A 90 -2.67 -24.19 -3.86
CA LEU A 90 -3.30 -25.52 -3.88
C LEU A 90 -2.50 -26.49 -4.76
N TRP A 91 -1.96 -26.04 -5.90
CA TRP A 91 -1.09 -26.83 -6.76
C TRP A 91 0.25 -27.17 -6.10
N LEU A 92 0.79 -26.26 -5.28
CA LEU A 92 1.99 -26.49 -4.46
C LEU A 92 1.76 -27.41 -3.25
N GLY A 93 0.54 -27.92 -3.04
CA GLY A 93 0.23 -28.93 -2.03
C GLY A 93 -0.02 -28.36 -0.63
N VAL A 94 -0.23 -27.06 -0.50
CA VAL A 94 -0.75 -26.47 0.74
C VAL A 94 -2.27 -26.63 0.70
N HIS A 95 -2.78 -27.66 1.39
CA HIS A 95 -4.22 -27.88 1.59
C HIS A 95 -4.81 -26.85 2.55
#